data_AF-X1H144-F1
#
_entry.id   AF-X1H144-F1
#
_cell.length_a   1.000
_cell.length_b   1.000
_cell.length_c   1.000
_cell.angle_alpha   90.00
_cell.angle_beta   90.00
_cell.angle_gamma   90.00
#
_symmetry.space_group_name_H-M   'P 1'
#
loop_
_entity.id
_entity.type
_entity.pdbx_description
1 polymer ?
#
loop_
_entity_poly.entity_id
_entity_poly.type
_entity_poly.pdbx_seq_one_letter_code
_entity_poly.pdbx_strand_id
1 'polypeptide(L)' 'MREDIVILGRVEFERLQELYREAEFFVYPSVYEGFGLPILEAQQMGLAVLAGDNSS' A
#
# COMPACT_ATOMS: atom_id res chain seq x y z
N MET A 1 12.45 13.96 -11.28
CA MET A 1 11.37 12.97 -11.49
C MET A 1 11.78 11.54 -11.13
N ARG A 2 13.02 11.08 -11.36
CA ARG A 2 13.44 9.74 -10.88
C ARG A 2 13.91 9.71 -9.41
N GLU A 3 14.11 10.87 -8.79
CA GLU A 3 14.62 10.98 -7.41
C GLU A 3 13.51 10.86 -6.35
N ASP A 4 12.24 10.92 -6.76
CA ASP A 4 11.07 10.90 -5.87
C ASP A 4 10.48 9.49 -5.70
N ILE A 5 11.08 8.47 -6.33
CA ILE A 5 10.58 7.09 -6.37
C ILE A 5 11.63 6.15 -5.77
N VAL A 6 11.26 5.45 -4.70
CA VAL A 6 12.09 4.43 -4.05
C VAL A 6 11.49 3.05 -4.26
N ILE A 7 12.21 2.16 -4.94
CA ILE A 7 11.81 0.76 -5.12
C ILE A 7 12.52 -0.08 -4.05
N LEU A 8 11.78 -0.47 -3.02
CA LEU A 8 12.34 -1.12 -1.84
C LEU A 8 12.58 -2.64 -2.00
N GLY A 9 11.96 -3.27 -3.01
CA GLY A 9 11.99 -4.72 -3.15
C GLY A 9 11.23 -5.41 -2.01
N ARG A 10 11.81 -6.48 -1.45
CA ARG A 10 11.23 -7.16 -0.29
C ARG A 10 11.54 -6.37 0.98
N VAL A 11 10.50 -6.10 1.76
CA VAL A 11 10.59 -5.35 3.02
C VAL A 11 10.19 -6.28 4.18
N GLU A 12 10.95 -6.24 5.27
CA GLU A 12 10.60 -6.96 6.49
C GLU A 12 9.33 -6.39 7.12
N PHE A 13 8.59 -7.22 7.85
CA PHE A 13 7.25 -6.86 8.33
C PHE A 13 7.25 -5.60 9.20
N GLU A 14 8.21 -5.47 10.12
CA GLU A 14 8.35 -4.32 11.00
C GLU A 14 8.60 -3.03 10.21
N ARG A 15 9.46 -3.10 9.18
CA ARG A 15 9.76 -1.96 8.32
C ARG A 15 8.55 -1.60 7.43
N LEU A 16 7.77 -2.58 6.99
CA LEU A 16 6.52 -2.31 6.27
C LEU A 16 5.53 -1.52 7.14
N GLN A 17 5.41 -1.86 8.42
CA GLN A 17 4.55 -1.11 9.34
C GLN A 17 5.03 0.34 9.55
N GLU A 18 6.34 0.56 9.66
CA GLU A 18 6.90 1.92 9.73
C GLU A 18 6.56 2.73 8.48
N LEU A 19 6.72 2.13 7.30
CA LEU A 19 6.37 2.78 6.04
C LEU A 19 4.89 3.15 5.98
N TYR A 20 3.99 2.28 6.47
CA TYR A 20 2.58 2.64 6.57
C TYR A 20 2.33 3.80 7.55
N ARG A 21 3.03 3.86 8.69
CA ARG A 21 2.85 4.97 9.65
C ARG A 21 3.38 6.31 9.14
N GLU A 22 4.41 6.27 8.29
CA GLU A 22 5.02 7.47 7.71
C GLU A 22 4.30 7.94 6.43
N ALA A 23 3.48 7.09 5.82
CA ALA A 23 2.73 7.43 4.60
C ALA A 23 1.51 8.32 4.89
N GLU A 24 1.15 9.15 3.91
CA GLU A 24 -0.09 9.94 3.95
C GLU A 24 -1.27 9.18 3.31
N PHE A 25 -0.97 8.36 2.30
CA PHE A 25 -1.96 7.53 1.60
C PHE A 25 -1.30 6.27 1.01
N PHE A 26 -2.11 5.25 0.77
CA PHE A 26 -1.72 3.99 0.13
C PHE A 26 -2.40 3.86 -1.23
N VAL A 27 -1.64 3.50 -2.26
CA VAL A 27 -2.15 3.29 -3.63
C VAL A 27 -2.00 1.83 -4.00
N TYR A 28 -3.09 1.20 -4.41
CA TYR A 28 -3.14 -0.19 -4.83
C TYR A 28 -3.78 -0.31 -6.23
N PRO A 29 -3.00 -0.10 -7.30
CA PRO A 29 -3.51 -0.07 -8.67
C PRO A 29 -3.61 -1.47 -9.29
N SER A 30 -3.96 -2.50 -8.50
CA SER A 30 -4.02 -3.88 -9.00
C SER A 30 -5.21 -4.06 -9.95
N VAL A 31 -4.99 -4.75 -11.09
CA VAL A 31 -6.04 -5.02 -12.09
C VAL A 31 -6.84 -6.30 -11.76
N TYR A 32 -6.19 -7.25 -11.08
CA TYR A 32 -6.79 -8.48 -10.58
C TYR A 32 -6.41 -8.64 -9.13
N GLU A 33 -7.40 -8.64 -8.25
CA GLU A 33 -7.19 -8.77 -6.83
C GLU A 33 -7.80 -10.04 -6.26
N GLY A 34 -7.11 -10.62 -5.27
CA GLY A 34 -7.71 -11.56 -4.35
C GLY A 34 -8.49 -10.81 -3.27
N PHE A 35 -8.41 -11.25 -2.03
CA PHE A 35 -9.17 -10.65 -0.91
C PHE A 35 -8.79 -9.20 -0.53
N GLY A 36 -7.78 -8.60 -1.17
CA GLY A 36 -7.39 -7.21 -0.85
C GLY A 36 -6.71 -7.05 0.52
N LEU A 37 -5.99 -8.05 1.02
CA LEU A 37 -5.27 -7.97 2.30
C LEU A 37 -4.39 -6.70 2.46
N PRO A 38 -3.62 -6.26 1.43
CA PRO A 38 -2.84 -5.03 1.55
C PRO A 38 -3.70 -3.77 1.79
N ILE A 39 -4.91 -3.73 1.23
CA ILE A 39 -5.86 -2.63 1.46
C ILE A 39 -6.31 -2.63 2.92
N LEU A 40 -6.70 -3.80 3.45
CA LEU A 40 -7.15 -3.93 4.84
C LEU A 40 -6.03 -3.62 5.84
N GLU A 41 -4.79 -3.99 5.55
CA GLU A 41 -3.63 -3.65 6.35
C GLU A 41 -3.40 -2.13 6.39
N ALA A 42 -3.45 -1.46 5.23
CA ALA A 42 -3.30 -0.01 5.13
C ALA A 42 -4.43 0.73 5.87
N GLN A 43 -5.68 0.29 5.72
CA GLN A 43 -6.83 0.86 6.42
C GLN A 43 -6.73 0.70 7.94
N GLN A 44 -6.26 -0.45 8.43
CA GLN A 44 -6.03 -0.67 9.87
C GLN A 44 -4.96 0.26 10.44
N MET A 45 -4.00 0.71 9.62
CA MET A 45 -3.00 1.71 9.99
C MET A 45 -3.51 3.15 9.86
N GLY A 46 -4.77 3.36 9.45
CA GLY A 46 -5.40 4.67 9.34
C GLY A 46 -5.11 5.39 8.02
N LEU A 47 -4.54 4.72 7.02
CA LEU A 47 -4.22 5.34 5.74
C LEU A 47 -5.46 5.51 4.86
N ALA A 48 -5.53 6.65 4.19
CA ALA A 48 -6.43 6.81 3.05
C ALA A 48 -5.97 5.86 1.92
N VAL A 49 -6.91 5.10 1.34
CA VAL A 49 -6.61 4.13 0.29
C VAL A 49 -7.20 4.55 -1.06
N LEU A 50 -6.34 4.51 -2.08
CA LEU A 50 -6.69 4.64 -3.49
C LEU A 50 -6.55 3.25 -4.15
N ALA A 51 -7.66 2.62 -4.47
CA ALA A 51 -7.71 1.30 -5.13
C ALA A 51 -8.36 1.40 -6.51
N GLY A 52 -8.19 0.36 -7.32
CA GLY A 52 -8.90 0.23 -8.59
C GLY A 52 -10.42 0.05 -8.40
N ASP A 53 -11.20 0.46 -9.40
CA ASP A 53 -12.65 0.20 -9.45
C ASP A 53 -12.92 -1.15 -10.14
N ASN A 54 -12.41 -2.21 -9.52
CA ASN A 54 -12.40 -3.57 -10.10
C ASN A 54 -12.46 -4.68 -9.05
N SER A 55 -12.80 -4.34 -7.81
CA SER A 55 -13.17 -5.32 -6.79
C SER A 55 -14.46 -6.02 -7.21
N SER A 56 -14.48 -7.34 -7.10
CA SER A 56 -15.67 -8.19 -7.33
C SER A 56 -16.43 -8.48 -6.03
#